data_AF-A0A948CT08-F1
#
_entry.id   AF-A0A948CT08-F1
#
_cell.length_a   1.000
_cell.length_b   1.000
_cell.length_c   1.000
_cell.angle_alpha   90.00
_cell.angle_beta   90.00
_cell.angle_gamma   90.00
#
_symmetry.space_group_name_H-M   'P 1'
#
loop_
_entity.id
_entity.type
_entity.pdbx_description
1 polymer ?
#
loop_
_entity_poly.entity_id
_entity_poly.type
_entity_poly.pdbx_seq_one_letter_code
_entity_poly.pdbx_strand_id
1 'polypeptide(L)'
;GWATFWHYTLLNTMYDRGLVDDGFMFEILQSHTNVVMQPGFDHPGYSGINPYALGFAMMRDIRRICEEPDDEDRAWFPDIVDKDWREVLDFAMRNYKDESFIAQYLSPKLIREFHLFAIADKHKEDHLTVEAIHNEAGYREVRRLLSKQYNRDVLIPDIQILRYEHMGDRSLVLRYNQLRERPLTDDAKEVLKHLSRLWGFTVTMEVFEEGRGVVDKVEVSPA
;
A
#
# COMPACT_ATOMS: atom_id res chain seq x y z
N GLY A 1 -1.76 -7.50 6.18
CA GLY A 1 -0.87 -8.06 7.23
C GLY A 1 -1.59 -8.42 8.52
N TRP A 2 -2.17 -7.45 9.24
CA TRP A 2 -2.62 -7.59 10.63
C TRP A 2 -3.48 -8.83 10.94
N ALA A 3 -4.60 -8.99 10.24
CA ALA A 3 -5.49 -10.14 10.46
C ALA A 3 -4.77 -11.47 10.22
N THR A 4 -4.01 -11.56 9.13
CA THR A 4 -3.23 -12.75 8.77
C THR A 4 -2.21 -13.13 9.84
N PHE A 5 -1.52 -12.15 10.42
CA PHE A 5 -0.57 -12.36 11.52
C PHE A 5 -1.26 -12.90 12.78
N TRP A 6 -2.40 -12.33 13.18
CA TRP A 6 -3.12 -12.80 14.36
C TRP A 6 -3.80 -14.15 14.16
N HIS A 7 -4.39 -14.40 12.99
CA HIS A 7 -4.93 -15.73 12.68
C HIS A 7 -3.83 -16.78 12.78
N TYR A 8 -2.67 -16.54 12.17
CA TYR A 8 -1.52 -17.44 12.31
C TYR A 8 -1.10 -17.61 13.77
N THR A 9 -0.87 -16.52 14.48
CA THR A 9 -0.32 -16.55 15.85
C THR A 9 -1.27 -17.23 16.84
N LEU A 10 -2.56 -16.87 16.82
CA LEU A 10 -3.56 -17.41 17.73
C LEU A 10 -3.83 -18.89 17.45
N LEU A 11 -3.97 -19.29 16.19
CA LEU A 11 -4.26 -20.68 15.85
C LEU A 11 -3.08 -21.61 16.16
N ASN A 12 -1.83 -21.19 15.88
CA ASN A 12 -0.66 -21.94 16.34
C ASN A 12 -0.61 -22.01 17.89
N THR A 13 -0.90 -20.90 18.59
CA THR A 13 -0.95 -20.91 20.07
C THR A 13 -2.03 -21.85 20.60
N MET A 14 -3.19 -21.94 19.94
CA MET A 14 -4.26 -22.87 20.31
C MET A 14 -3.82 -24.32 20.07
N TYR A 15 -3.10 -24.58 18.99
CA TYR A 15 -2.54 -25.90 18.68
C TYR A 15 -1.49 -26.32 19.72
N ASP A 16 -0.56 -25.44 20.06
CA ASP A 16 0.47 -25.68 21.09
C ASP A 16 -0.14 -25.97 22.47
N ARG A 17 -1.33 -25.45 22.73
CA ARG A 17 -2.11 -25.69 23.96
C ARG A 17 -3.04 -26.90 23.89
N GLY A 18 -3.07 -27.62 22.76
CA GLY A 18 -3.94 -28.78 22.54
C GLY A 18 -5.43 -28.43 22.43
N LEU A 19 -5.78 -27.19 22.07
CA LEU A 19 -7.17 -26.74 21.90
C LEU A 19 -7.74 -27.03 20.50
N VAL A 20 -6.88 -27.31 19.53
CA VAL A 20 -7.23 -27.71 18.16
C VAL A 20 -6.37 -28.90 17.74
N ASP A 21 -6.85 -29.70 16.80
CA ASP A 21 -6.17 -30.91 16.32
C ASP A 21 -5.39 -30.69 15.01
N ASP A 22 -4.65 -31.71 14.60
CA ASP A 22 -3.86 -31.69 13.37
C ASP A 22 -4.72 -31.47 12.11
N GLY A 23 -5.92 -32.05 12.08
CA GLY A 23 -6.84 -31.94 10.94
C GLY A 23 -7.27 -30.49 10.71
N PHE A 24 -7.66 -29.81 11.79
CA PHE A 24 -7.96 -28.39 11.77
C PHE A 24 -6.74 -27.57 11.32
N MET A 25 -5.54 -27.89 11.80
CA MET A 25 -4.33 -27.17 11.39
C MET A 25 -3.99 -27.35 9.90
N PHE A 26 -4.23 -28.52 9.32
CA PHE A 26 -4.03 -28.73 7.87
C PHE A 26 -4.91 -27.81 7.03
N GLU A 27 -6.18 -27.65 7.39
CA GLU A 27 -7.11 -26.74 6.69
C GLU A 27 -6.65 -25.28 6.80
N ILE A 28 -6.23 -24.87 8.00
CA ILE A 28 -5.72 -23.53 8.25
C ILE A 28 -4.42 -23.25 7.49
N LEU A 29 -3.49 -24.20 7.45
CA LEU A 29 -2.24 -24.05 6.70
C LEU A 29 -2.50 -23.87 5.21
N GLN A 30 -3.44 -24.63 4.63
CA GLN A 30 -3.84 -24.46 3.24
C GLN A 30 -4.44 -23.07 2.99
N SER A 31 -5.40 -22.66 3.81
CA SER A 31 -6.06 -21.36 3.71
C SER A 31 -5.06 -20.19 3.87
N HIS A 32 -4.21 -20.26 4.89
CA HIS A 32 -3.20 -19.24 5.18
C HIS A 32 -2.20 -19.11 4.02
N THR A 33 -1.66 -20.24 3.54
CA THR A 33 -0.68 -20.27 2.44
C THR A 33 -1.24 -19.63 1.18
N ASN A 34 -2.50 -19.90 0.85
CA ASN A 34 -3.15 -19.28 -0.31
C ASN A 34 -3.25 -17.76 -0.18
N VAL A 35 -3.53 -17.24 1.03
CA VAL A 35 -3.65 -15.80 1.28
C VAL A 35 -2.31 -15.08 1.23
N VAL A 36 -1.24 -15.69 1.76
CA VAL A 36 0.10 -15.08 1.82
C VAL A 36 1.00 -15.47 0.65
N MET A 37 0.49 -16.19 -0.34
CA MET A 37 1.27 -16.59 -1.50
C MET A 37 1.80 -15.35 -2.22
N GLN A 38 3.13 -15.24 -2.32
CA GLN A 38 3.84 -14.24 -3.11
C GLN A 38 4.54 -14.96 -4.26
N PRO A 39 4.02 -14.88 -5.50
CA PRO A 39 4.74 -15.39 -6.65
C PRO A 39 6.08 -14.64 -6.84
N GLY A 40 7.09 -15.33 -7.35
CA GLY A 40 8.33 -14.72 -7.82
C GLY A 40 8.07 -13.75 -8.98
N PHE A 41 9.01 -12.82 -9.23
CA PHE A 41 8.87 -11.80 -10.27
C PHE A 41 8.79 -12.39 -11.69
N ASP A 42 9.28 -13.61 -11.88
CA ASP A 42 9.31 -14.38 -13.12
C ASP A 42 8.02 -15.21 -13.35
N HIS A 43 7.13 -15.27 -12.35
CA HIS A 43 5.91 -16.06 -12.43
C HIS A 43 4.81 -15.33 -13.23
N PRO A 44 4.08 -15.99 -14.16
CA PRO A 44 3.03 -15.36 -14.97
C PRO A 44 1.89 -14.73 -14.16
N GLY A 45 1.63 -15.28 -12.97
CA GLY A 45 0.62 -14.76 -12.03
C GLY A 45 1.10 -13.60 -11.15
N TYR A 46 2.33 -13.11 -11.33
CA TYR A 46 2.83 -11.96 -10.58
C TYR A 46 2.11 -10.68 -11.03
N SER A 47 1.42 -10.03 -10.11
CA SER A 47 0.70 -8.76 -10.32
C SER A 47 1.17 -7.65 -9.39
N GLY A 48 2.35 -7.83 -8.80
CA GLY A 48 2.92 -6.95 -7.78
C GLY A 48 3.07 -7.64 -6.43
N ILE A 49 3.40 -6.83 -5.42
CA ILE A 49 3.59 -7.31 -4.06
C ILE A 49 2.22 -7.56 -3.42
N ASN A 50 2.02 -8.79 -2.95
CA ASN A 50 0.87 -9.19 -2.15
C ASN A 50 0.96 -8.48 -0.78
N PRO A 51 0.02 -7.56 -0.46
CA PRO A 51 0.04 -6.81 0.79
C PRO A 51 -0.21 -7.70 2.02
N TYR A 52 -0.83 -8.87 1.85
CA TYR A 52 -0.94 -9.86 2.92
C TYR A 52 0.39 -10.53 3.21
N ALA A 53 1.12 -10.94 2.16
CA ALA A 53 2.45 -11.55 2.28
C ALA A 53 3.45 -10.59 2.93
N LEU A 54 3.60 -9.37 2.39
CA LEU A 54 4.52 -8.37 2.92
C LEU A 54 4.16 -7.97 4.35
N GLY A 55 2.89 -7.64 4.61
CA GLY A 55 2.48 -7.21 5.94
C GLY A 55 2.58 -8.31 7.00
N PHE A 56 2.36 -9.58 6.62
CA PHE A 56 2.58 -10.72 7.50
C PHE A 56 4.06 -10.91 7.83
N ALA A 57 4.93 -10.87 6.80
CA ALA A 57 6.36 -11.00 6.97
C ALA A 57 6.93 -9.89 7.85
N MET A 58 6.51 -8.63 7.64
CA MET A 58 6.91 -7.49 8.48
C MET A 58 6.54 -7.66 9.95
N MET A 59 5.32 -8.13 10.26
CA MET A 59 4.90 -8.33 11.65
C MET A 59 5.63 -9.50 12.32
N ARG A 60 5.89 -10.58 11.57
CA ARG A 60 6.75 -11.67 12.03
C ARG A 60 8.17 -11.21 12.29
N ASP A 61 8.70 -10.34 11.44
CA ASP A 61 10.06 -9.83 11.57
C ASP A 61 10.18 -8.85 12.74
N ILE A 62 9.20 -7.97 12.98
CA ILE A 62 9.16 -7.15 14.20
C ILE A 62 9.20 -8.04 15.45
N ARG A 63 8.39 -9.10 15.49
CA ARG A 63 8.42 -10.06 16.60
C ARG A 63 9.80 -10.71 16.76
N ARG A 64 10.40 -11.15 15.65
CA ARG A 64 11.76 -11.71 15.66
C ARG A 64 12.80 -10.70 16.14
N ILE A 65 12.74 -9.44 15.72
CA ILE A 65 13.66 -8.38 16.17
C ILE A 65 13.53 -8.14 17.68
N CYS A 66 12.33 -8.27 18.23
CA CYS A 66 12.09 -8.13 19.67
C CYS A 66 12.62 -9.34 20.46
N GLU A 67 12.41 -10.56 19.96
CA GLU A 67 12.69 -11.82 20.68
C GLU A 67 14.10 -12.36 20.41
N GLU A 68 14.59 -12.29 19.18
CA GLU A 68 15.84 -12.87 18.67
C GLU A 68 16.55 -11.93 17.66
N PRO A 69 17.00 -10.74 18.11
CA PRO A 69 17.69 -9.77 17.25
C PRO A 69 19.12 -10.19 16.88
N ASP A 70 19.49 -9.94 15.62
CA ASP A 70 20.88 -10.01 15.14
C ASP A 70 21.55 -8.62 15.13
N ASP A 71 22.84 -8.55 14.76
CA ASP A 71 23.60 -7.30 14.75
C ASP A 71 23.04 -6.26 13.76
N GLU A 72 22.45 -6.72 12.64
CA GLU A 72 21.83 -5.83 11.65
C GLU A 72 20.54 -5.23 12.23
N ASP A 73 19.74 -6.03 12.94
CA ASP A 73 18.55 -5.55 13.64
C ASP A 73 18.88 -4.52 14.72
N ARG A 74 19.96 -4.75 15.48
CA ARG A 74 20.41 -3.80 16.51
C ARG A 74 20.84 -2.46 15.93
N ALA A 75 21.42 -2.46 14.73
CA ALA A 75 21.79 -1.24 14.03
C ALA A 75 20.56 -0.50 13.44
N TRP A 76 19.59 -1.23 12.89
CA TRP A 76 18.45 -0.65 12.18
C TRP A 76 17.24 -0.33 13.05
N PHE A 77 17.06 -1.08 14.14
CA PHE A 77 15.87 -1.04 14.98
C PHE A 77 16.21 -0.97 16.48
N PRO A 78 17.13 -0.08 16.92
CA PRO A 78 17.58 -0.03 18.31
C PRO A 78 16.43 0.21 19.30
N ASP A 79 15.35 0.86 18.85
CA ASP A 79 14.21 1.22 19.69
C ASP A 79 13.22 0.08 19.97
N ILE A 80 13.33 -1.08 19.32
CA ILE A 80 12.38 -2.20 19.50
C ILE A 80 13.05 -3.52 19.91
N VAL A 81 14.38 -3.56 19.80
CA VAL A 81 15.21 -4.68 20.26
C VAL A 81 14.97 -4.95 21.75
N ASP A 82 14.87 -6.23 22.11
CA ASP A 82 14.70 -6.72 23.49
C ASP A 82 13.45 -6.14 24.22
N LYS A 83 12.42 -5.68 23.48
CA LYS A 83 11.13 -5.21 24.02
C LYS A 83 10.02 -6.28 23.89
N ASP A 84 8.89 -6.08 24.57
CA ASP A 84 7.70 -6.92 24.30
C ASP A 84 7.17 -6.61 22.91
N TRP A 85 7.26 -7.59 22.01
CA TRP A 85 6.77 -7.48 20.65
C TRP A 85 5.28 -7.12 20.56
N ARG A 86 4.47 -7.48 21.56
CA ARG A 86 3.04 -7.13 21.61
C ARG A 86 2.84 -5.63 21.81
N GLU A 87 3.63 -5.02 22.69
CA GLU A 87 3.60 -3.57 22.90
C GLU A 87 4.10 -2.82 21.66
N VAL A 88 5.17 -3.32 21.04
CA VAL A 88 5.71 -2.74 19.79
C VAL A 88 4.69 -2.81 18.66
N LEU A 89 4.03 -3.96 18.46
CA LEU A 89 3.01 -4.13 17.43
C LEU A 89 1.74 -3.31 17.71
N ASP A 90 1.26 -3.27 18.95
CA ASP A 90 0.10 -2.43 19.32
C ASP A 90 0.40 -0.95 19.09
N PHE A 91 1.58 -0.48 19.50
CA PHE A 91 2.03 0.87 19.20
C PHE A 91 2.09 1.13 17.69
N ALA A 92 2.69 0.21 16.93
CA ALA A 92 2.84 0.40 15.50
C ALA A 92 1.49 0.51 14.79
N MET A 93 0.54 -0.35 15.14
CA MET A 93 -0.81 -0.35 14.55
C MET A 93 -1.64 0.88 14.91
N ARG A 94 -1.44 1.47 16.09
CA ARG A 94 -2.18 2.67 16.50
C ARG A 94 -1.66 3.94 15.86
N ASN A 95 -0.35 3.99 15.58
CA ASN A 95 0.33 5.24 15.23
C ASN A 95 0.75 5.33 13.76
N TYR A 96 0.79 4.22 13.02
CA TYR A 96 1.23 4.21 11.63
C TYR A 96 0.17 3.70 10.66
N LYS A 97 0.07 4.39 9.52
CA LYS A 97 -0.60 3.93 8.30
C LYS A 97 0.34 3.05 7.47
N ASP A 98 -0.18 2.35 6.47
CA ASP A 98 0.56 1.40 5.61
C ASP A 98 1.88 1.99 5.08
N GLU A 99 1.85 3.18 4.49
CA GLU A 99 3.04 3.83 3.92
C GLU A 99 4.09 4.13 5.00
N SER A 100 3.67 4.62 6.15
CA SER A 100 4.57 4.93 7.28
C SER A 100 5.05 3.65 7.98
N PHE A 101 4.24 2.59 8.01
CA PHE A 101 4.60 1.31 8.58
C PHE A 101 5.72 0.66 7.75
N ILE A 102 5.60 0.67 6.42
CA ILE A 102 6.68 0.25 5.50
C ILE A 102 7.91 1.13 5.70
N ALA A 103 7.73 2.46 5.74
CA ALA A 103 8.84 3.38 5.89
C ALA A 103 9.60 3.19 7.20
N GLN A 104 8.95 2.72 8.27
CA GLN A 104 9.55 2.57 9.60
C GLN A 104 10.03 1.15 9.93
N TYR A 105 9.31 0.11 9.52
CA TYR A 105 9.55 -1.26 10.00
C TYR A 105 10.02 -2.25 8.92
N LEU A 106 10.14 -1.85 7.66
CA LEU A 106 10.67 -2.76 6.64
C LEU A 106 12.18 -2.94 6.87
N SER A 107 12.60 -4.17 7.19
CA SER A 107 13.98 -4.51 7.49
C SER A 107 14.81 -4.79 6.23
N PRO A 108 16.14 -4.59 6.28
CA PRO A 108 17.05 -5.03 5.22
C PRO A 108 16.92 -6.52 4.92
N LYS A 109 16.70 -7.35 5.94
CA LYS A 109 16.49 -8.80 5.81
C LYS A 109 15.29 -9.12 4.93
N LEU A 110 14.15 -8.49 5.19
CA LEU A 110 12.96 -8.65 4.35
C LEU A 110 13.14 -8.08 2.95
N ILE A 111 13.88 -6.97 2.78
CA ILE A 111 14.20 -6.43 1.46
C ILE A 111 14.97 -7.46 0.63
N ARG A 112 15.91 -8.19 1.23
CA ARG A 112 16.63 -9.27 0.55
C ARG A 112 15.74 -10.49 0.29
N GLU A 113 14.93 -10.89 1.27
CA GLU A 113 14.02 -12.05 1.16
C GLU A 113 12.97 -11.87 0.05
N PHE A 114 12.40 -10.68 -0.07
CA PHE A 114 11.45 -10.33 -1.12
C PHE A 114 12.13 -9.89 -2.43
N HIS A 115 13.47 -9.93 -2.50
CA HIS A 115 14.25 -9.47 -3.65
C HIS A 115 13.83 -8.07 -4.13
N LEU A 116 13.58 -7.14 -3.19
CA LEU A 116 13.13 -5.80 -3.54
C LEU A 116 14.31 -4.95 -4.03
N PHE A 117 14.14 -4.33 -5.19
CA PHE A 117 15.07 -3.38 -5.77
C PHE A 117 14.34 -2.12 -6.23
N ALA A 118 15.06 -1.00 -6.23
CA ALA A 118 14.55 0.26 -6.74
C ALA A 118 15.06 0.49 -8.16
N ILE A 119 14.14 0.78 -9.08
CA ILE A 119 14.47 1.27 -10.42
C ILE A 119 14.34 2.79 -10.39
N ALA A 120 15.42 3.50 -10.70
CA ALA A 120 15.35 4.94 -10.91
C ALA A 120 14.86 5.18 -12.35
N ASP A 121 13.56 5.31 -12.53
CA ASP A 121 12.98 5.69 -13.81
C ASP A 121 13.13 7.21 -13.99
N LYS A 122 14.26 7.62 -14.58
CA LYS A 122 14.41 8.97 -15.13
C LYS A 122 13.83 8.91 -16.54
N HIS A 123 12.64 9.46 -16.70
CA HIS A 123 11.84 9.59 -17.93
C HIS A 123 12.57 10.14 -19.19
N LYS A 124 13.87 10.46 -19.10
CA LYS A 124 14.74 11.00 -20.16
C LYS A 124 15.95 10.10 -20.51
N GLU A 125 16.12 8.95 -19.87
CA GLU A 125 17.25 8.05 -20.12
C GLU A 125 16.76 6.77 -20.83
N ASP A 126 17.45 6.37 -21.91
CA ASP A 126 17.10 5.20 -22.74
C ASP A 126 17.32 3.84 -22.04
N HIS A 127 17.89 3.85 -20.83
CA HIS A 127 18.21 2.65 -20.06
C HIS A 127 17.74 2.76 -18.61
N LEU A 128 17.08 1.71 -18.12
CA LEU A 128 16.70 1.58 -16.72
C LEU A 128 17.97 1.29 -15.88
N THR A 129 18.38 2.27 -15.07
CA THR A 129 19.51 2.09 -14.15
C THR A 129 19.02 1.56 -12.81
N VAL A 130 19.55 0.41 -12.39
CA VAL A 130 19.35 -0.11 -11.03
C VAL A 130 20.30 0.66 -10.10
N GLU A 131 19.82 1.77 -9.53
CA GLU A 131 20.65 2.66 -8.70
C GLU A 131 20.88 2.11 -7.27
N ALA A 132 19.98 1.27 -6.75
CA ALA A 132 20.10 0.73 -5.38
C ALA A 132 20.56 -0.73 -5.37
N ILE A 133 21.87 -0.94 -5.23
CA ILE A 133 22.46 -2.23 -4.86
C ILE A 133 22.24 -2.44 -3.35
N HIS A 134 22.10 -3.70 -2.90
CA HIS A 134 21.83 -4.12 -1.51
C HIS A 134 22.92 -3.69 -0.48
N ASN A 135 23.05 -2.38 -0.24
CA ASN A 135 23.87 -1.75 0.79
C ASN A 135 22.99 -0.83 1.67
N GLU A 136 23.55 -0.25 2.74
CA GLU A 136 22.78 0.51 3.72
C GLU A 136 21.98 1.68 3.09
N ALA A 137 22.61 2.42 2.17
CA ALA A 137 21.96 3.51 1.45
C ALA A 137 20.84 2.99 0.52
N GLY A 138 21.06 1.86 -0.14
CA GLY A 138 20.08 1.19 -1.00
C GLY A 138 18.84 0.75 -0.22
N TYR A 139 18.99 0.20 0.99
CA TYR A 139 17.83 -0.21 1.80
C TYR A 139 16.96 0.98 2.22
N ARG A 140 17.57 2.12 2.59
CA ARG A 140 16.81 3.35 2.92
C ARG A 140 16.04 3.84 1.70
N GLU A 141 16.63 3.78 0.52
CA GLU A 141 15.99 4.20 -0.72
C GLU A 141 14.84 3.28 -1.14
N VAL A 142 15.03 1.96 -1.04
CA VAL A 142 13.97 0.97 -1.28
C VAL A 142 12.79 1.20 -0.34
N ARG A 143 13.02 1.41 0.97
CA ARG A 143 11.96 1.76 1.93
C ARG A 143 11.19 3.00 1.53
N ARG A 144 11.92 4.06 1.16
CA ARG A 144 11.34 5.35 0.77
C ARG A 144 10.47 5.21 -0.48
N LEU A 145 10.94 4.50 -1.50
CA LEU A 145 10.21 4.31 -2.75
C LEU A 145 9.00 3.40 -2.59
N LEU A 146 9.15 2.27 -1.88
CA LEU A 146 8.04 1.36 -1.62
C LEU A 146 6.95 2.02 -0.79
N SER A 147 7.33 2.75 0.27
CA SER A 147 6.40 3.56 1.07
C SER A 147 5.60 4.53 0.20
N LYS A 148 6.25 5.23 -0.75
CA LYS A 148 5.56 6.12 -1.69
C LYS A 148 4.59 5.41 -2.63
N GLN A 149 4.87 4.17 -3.02
CA GLN A 149 3.97 3.38 -3.87
C GLN A 149 2.69 2.98 -3.12
N TYR A 150 2.79 2.70 -1.83
CA TYR A 150 1.64 2.38 -0.96
C TYR A 150 0.94 3.61 -0.40
N ASN A 151 1.46 4.82 -0.63
CA ASN A 151 0.77 6.04 -0.25
C ASN A 151 -0.54 6.16 -1.05
N ARG A 152 -1.68 6.08 -0.35
CA ARG A 152 -3.02 6.17 -0.95
C ARG A 152 -3.25 7.49 -1.71
N ASP A 153 -2.57 8.57 -1.32
CA ASP A 153 -2.65 9.86 -2.02
C ASP A 153 -2.05 9.80 -3.44
N VAL A 154 -1.24 8.77 -3.73
CA VAL A 154 -0.66 8.50 -5.06
C VAL A 154 -1.52 7.53 -5.88
N LEU A 155 -2.35 6.72 -5.23
CA LEU A 155 -3.17 5.68 -5.85
C LEU A 155 -4.60 6.13 -6.12
N ILE A 156 -5.16 7.01 -5.29
CA ILE A 156 -6.53 7.49 -5.41
C ILE A 156 -6.50 8.87 -6.08
N PRO A 157 -7.26 9.08 -7.17
CA PRO A 157 -7.35 10.40 -7.78
C PRO A 157 -7.96 11.41 -6.79
N ASP A 158 -7.30 12.56 -6.62
CA ASP A 158 -7.80 13.66 -5.80
C ASP A 158 -8.93 14.39 -6.55
N ILE A 159 -10.17 13.99 -6.27
CA ILE A 159 -11.37 14.59 -6.84
C ILE A 159 -12.14 15.30 -5.72
N GLN A 160 -12.30 16.62 -5.87
CA GLN A 160 -12.92 17.48 -4.86
C GLN A 160 -14.18 18.14 -5.43
N ILE A 161 -15.16 18.42 -4.56
CA ILE A 161 -16.29 19.28 -4.93
C ILE A 161 -15.80 20.73 -4.86
N LEU A 162 -15.69 21.37 -6.01
CA LEU A 162 -15.23 22.75 -6.11
C LEU A 162 -16.37 23.74 -5.83
N ARG A 163 -17.50 23.54 -6.49
CA ARG A 163 -18.68 24.39 -6.31
C ARG A 163 -19.96 23.60 -6.58
N TYR A 164 -21.02 24.07 -5.94
CA TYR A 164 -22.39 23.67 -6.20
C TYR A 164 -23.22 24.93 -6.39
N GLU A 165 -23.93 25.03 -7.51
CA GLU A 165 -24.73 26.20 -7.85
C GLU A 165 -26.12 26.13 -7.20
N HIS A 166 -26.16 26.41 -5.89
CA HIS A 166 -27.38 26.29 -5.10
C HIS A 166 -28.55 27.16 -5.60
N MET A 167 -28.27 28.35 -6.12
CA MET A 167 -29.30 29.34 -6.47
C MET A 167 -29.68 29.32 -7.96
N GLY A 168 -28.99 28.52 -8.77
CA GLY A 168 -29.20 28.42 -10.21
C GLY A 168 -29.64 27.02 -10.66
N ASP A 169 -28.88 26.46 -11.59
CA ASP A 169 -29.17 25.18 -12.25
C ASP A 169 -28.84 23.95 -11.41
N ARG A 170 -28.38 24.16 -10.15
CA ARG A 170 -27.96 23.11 -9.22
C ARG A 170 -26.85 22.23 -9.76
N SER A 171 -26.09 22.73 -10.74
CA SER A 171 -24.95 22.02 -11.28
C SER A 171 -23.86 21.81 -10.21
N LEU A 172 -23.19 20.67 -10.31
CA LEU A 172 -22.07 20.30 -9.45
C LEU A 172 -20.78 20.38 -10.25
N VAL A 173 -19.80 21.11 -9.75
CA VAL A 173 -18.46 21.13 -10.36
C VAL A 173 -17.49 20.40 -9.45
N LEU A 174 -16.92 19.34 -10.01
CA LEU A 174 -15.82 18.59 -9.45
C LEU A 174 -14.50 19.11 -10.02
N ARG A 175 -13.45 19.04 -9.23
CA ARG A 175 -12.08 19.28 -9.66
C ARG A 175 -11.25 18.03 -9.41
N TYR A 176 -10.66 17.49 -10.46
CA TYR A 176 -9.59 16.52 -10.37
C TYR A 176 -8.24 17.25 -10.35
N ASN A 177 -7.51 17.18 -9.23
CA ASN A 177 -6.15 17.71 -9.16
C ASN A 177 -5.17 16.66 -9.70
N GLN A 178 -4.62 16.94 -10.88
CA GLN A 178 -3.76 16.01 -11.59
C GLN A 178 -2.37 15.95 -10.94
N LEU A 179 -2.00 14.76 -10.46
CA LEU A 179 -0.69 14.50 -9.88
C LEU A 179 0.21 13.78 -10.89
N ARG A 180 1.37 14.38 -11.22
CA ARG A 180 2.38 13.82 -12.15
C ARG A 180 1.84 13.49 -13.54
N GLU A 181 1.03 14.39 -14.11
CA GLU A 181 0.47 14.24 -15.48
C GLU A 181 -0.29 12.91 -15.71
N ARG A 182 -0.75 12.23 -14.66
CA ARG A 182 -1.51 10.97 -14.78
C ARG A 182 -2.94 11.26 -15.23
N PRO A 183 -3.41 10.76 -16.37
CA PRO A 183 -4.80 10.93 -16.78
C PRO A 183 -5.72 9.99 -16.01
N LEU A 184 -7.00 10.37 -15.86
CA LEU A 184 -8.05 9.44 -15.45
C LEU A 184 -8.31 8.43 -16.58
N THR A 185 -8.72 7.21 -16.23
CA THR A 185 -9.13 6.21 -17.23
C THR A 185 -10.48 6.56 -17.83
N ASP A 186 -10.84 5.88 -18.93
CA ASP A 186 -12.16 6.05 -19.57
C ASP A 186 -13.34 5.76 -18.63
N ASP A 187 -13.12 4.97 -17.58
CA ASP A 187 -14.11 4.68 -16.52
C ASP A 187 -14.59 5.95 -15.81
N ALA A 188 -13.79 7.02 -15.77
CA ALA A 188 -14.19 8.28 -15.15
C ALA A 188 -15.45 8.87 -15.78
N LYS A 189 -15.65 8.70 -17.09
CA LYS A 189 -16.88 9.15 -17.78
C LYS A 189 -18.10 8.37 -17.32
N GLU A 190 -17.98 7.06 -17.11
CA GLU A 190 -19.07 6.22 -16.62
C GLU A 190 -19.42 6.56 -15.16
N VAL A 191 -18.41 6.78 -14.31
CA VAL A 191 -18.62 7.24 -12.93
C VAL A 191 -19.35 8.60 -12.90
N LEU A 192 -18.98 9.55 -13.77
CA LEU A 192 -19.65 10.84 -13.87
C LEU A 192 -21.12 10.72 -14.33
N LYS A 193 -21.45 9.78 -15.23
CA LYS A 193 -22.84 9.49 -15.61
C LYS A 193 -23.64 8.99 -14.42
N HIS A 194 -23.09 8.06 -13.63
CA HIS A 194 -23.77 7.57 -12.42
C HIS A 194 -23.94 8.67 -11.38
N LEU A 195 -22.91 9.50 -11.19
CA LEU A 195 -22.97 10.63 -10.27
C LEU A 195 -24.02 11.66 -10.70
N SER A 196 -24.05 12.03 -11.99
CA SER A 196 -25.06 12.95 -12.52
C SER A 196 -26.48 12.39 -12.38
N ARG A 197 -26.67 11.08 -12.58
CA ARG A 197 -27.97 10.42 -12.35
C ARG A 197 -28.40 10.46 -10.88
N LEU A 198 -27.48 10.26 -9.94
CA LEU A 198 -27.76 10.33 -8.51
C LEU A 198 -28.00 11.78 -8.05
N TRP A 199 -27.24 12.72 -8.60
CA TRP A 199 -27.35 14.14 -8.30
C TRP A 199 -28.62 14.78 -8.88
N GLY A 200 -29.06 14.32 -10.05
CA GLY A 200 -30.25 14.80 -10.76
C GLY A 200 -30.05 16.09 -11.56
N PHE A 201 -28.83 16.65 -11.58
CA PHE A 201 -28.45 17.85 -12.34
C PHE A 201 -27.12 17.63 -13.06
N THR A 202 -26.73 18.59 -13.90
CA THR A 202 -25.47 18.56 -14.64
C THR A 202 -24.28 18.49 -13.70
N VAL A 203 -23.36 17.57 -13.99
CA VAL A 203 -22.10 17.43 -13.29
C VAL A 203 -20.96 17.71 -14.26
N THR A 204 -20.06 18.59 -13.85
CA THR A 204 -18.90 18.99 -14.62
C THR A 204 -17.65 18.60 -13.85
N MET A 205 -16.67 17.99 -14.50
CA MET A 205 -15.35 17.69 -13.95
C MET A 205 -14.30 18.54 -14.66
N GLU A 206 -13.61 19.39 -13.89
CA GLU A 206 -12.43 20.14 -14.33
C GLU A 206 -11.17 19.33 -14.00
N VAL A 207 -10.29 19.11 -14.97
CA VAL A 207 -8.94 18.58 -14.74
C VAL A 207 -8.02 19.77 -14.52
N PHE A 208 -7.42 19.84 -13.33
CA PHE A 208 -6.54 20.93 -12.92
C PHE A 208 -5.09 20.43 -12.79
N GLU A 209 -4.17 21.11 -13.45
CA GLU A 209 -2.73 20.86 -13.36
C GLU A 209 -2.04 22.05 -12.68
N GLU A 210 -1.25 21.77 -11.63
CA GLU A 210 -0.53 22.80 -10.89
C GLU A 210 0.46 23.53 -11.81
N GLY A 211 0.30 24.85 -11.91
CA GLY A 211 1.11 25.70 -12.80
C GLY A 211 0.52 25.93 -14.21
N ARG A 212 -0.36 25.05 -14.71
CA ARG A 212 -1.06 25.25 -16.01
C ARG A 212 -2.54 25.65 -15.86
N GLY A 213 -3.15 25.38 -14.71
CA GLY A 213 -4.56 25.69 -14.46
C GLY A 213 -5.48 24.56 -14.94
N VAL A 214 -6.70 24.90 -15.38
CA VAL A 214 -7.64 23.90 -15.92
C VAL A 214 -7.21 23.51 -17.33
N VAL A 215 -6.88 22.23 -17.51
CA VAL A 215 -6.33 21.69 -18.77
C VAL A 215 -7.35 20.88 -19.57
N ASP A 216 -8.37 20.31 -18.90
CA ASP A 216 -9.45 19.58 -19.56
C ASP A 216 -10.77 19.75 -18.78
N LYS A 217 -11.90 19.54 -19.45
CA LYS A 217 -13.23 19.68 -18.87
C LYS A 217 -14.19 18.66 -19.47
N VAL A 218 -14.79 17.84 -18.62
CA VAL A 218 -15.82 16.86 -19.00
C VAL A 218 -17.14 17.26 -18.37
N GLU A 219 -18.20 17.34 -19.16
CA GLU A 219 -19.55 17.67 -18.67
C GLU A 219 -20.51 16.55 -19.00
N VAL A 220 -21.32 16.16 -18.00
CA VAL A 220 -22.33 15.12 -18.12
C VAL A 220 -23.63 15.64 -17.55
N SER A 221 -24.67 15.65 -18.38
CA SER A 221 -26.03 15.97 -17.97
C SER A 221 -26.82 14.69 -17.71
N PRO A 222 -27.76 14.70 -16.75
CA PRO A 222 -28.59 13.55 -16.48
C PRO A 222 -29.45 13.22 -17.71
N ALA A 223 -29.51 11.94 -18.05
CA ALA A 223 -30.37 11.42 -19.11
C ALA A 223 -31.83 11.29 -18.67
#